data_AF-A0A972N7E5-F1
#
_entry.id   AF-A0A972N7E5-F1
#
_cell.length_a   1.000
_cell.length_b   1.000
_cell.length_c   1.000
_cell.angle_alpha   90.00
_cell.angle_beta   90.00
_cell.angle_gamma   90.00
#
_symmetry.space_group_name_H-M   'P 1'
#
loop_
_entity.id
_entity.type
_entity.pdbx_description
1 polymer ?
#
loop_
_entity_poly.entity_id
_entity_poly.type
_entity_poly.pdbx_seq_one_letter_code
_entity_poly.pdbx_strand_id
1 'polypeptide(L)'
;MRGKIVRLGILALLLLILASIVSMASSDLRVPWYVMGGGGGESANGRYALEGTIGQSVSGMSSGGHYQLCAGYWCSPAPEWHNYLPQLNKTQP
;
A
#
# COMPACT_ATOMS: atom_id res chain seq x y z
N MET A 1 34.11 -30.92 39.23
CA MET A 1 34.10 -29.45 39.02
C MET A 1 33.85 -29.06 37.57
N ARG A 2 34.53 -29.68 36.60
CA ARG A 2 34.41 -29.44 35.14
C ARG A 2 32.97 -29.49 34.57
N GLY A 3 32.15 -30.47 34.99
CA GLY A 3 30.75 -30.58 34.53
C GLY A 3 29.79 -29.50 35.06
N LYS A 4 30.10 -28.86 36.21
CA LYS A 4 29.30 -27.74 36.74
C LYS A 4 29.52 -26.48 35.92
N ILE A 5 30.77 -26.24 35.49
CA ILE A 5 31.15 -25.10 34.66
C ILE A 5 30.48 -25.18 33.28
N VAL A 6 30.46 -26.38 32.66
CA VAL A 6 29.79 -26.58 31.36
C VAL A 6 28.28 -26.32 31.45
N ARG A 7 27.62 -26.81 32.51
CA ARG A 7 26.18 -26.57 32.71
C ARG A 7 25.87 -25.08 32.95
N LEU A 8 26.70 -24.38 33.71
CA LEU A 8 26.57 -22.93 33.92
C LEU A 8 26.78 -22.14 32.62
N GLY A 9 27.74 -22.55 31.78
CA GLY A 9 27.97 -21.95 30.46
C GLY A 9 26.78 -22.13 29.52
N ILE A 10 26.19 -23.33 29.46
CA ILE A 10 24.98 -23.59 28.65
C ILE A 10 23.80 -22.77 29.15
N LEU A 11 23.62 -22.67 30.48
CA LEU A 11 22.53 -21.88 31.07
C LEU A 11 22.68 -20.39 30.74
N ALA A 12 23.90 -19.85 30.85
CA ALA A 12 24.19 -18.46 30.50
C ALA A 12 23.96 -18.18 29.01
N LEU A 13 24.36 -19.11 28.13
CA LEU A 13 24.10 -18.99 26.69
C LEU A 13 22.60 -19.02 26.37
N LEU A 14 21.84 -19.92 26.99
CA LEU A 14 20.38 -19.96 26.84
C LEU A 14 19.71 -18.67 27.31
N LEU A 15 20.16 -18.11 28.44
CA LEU A 15 19.69 -16.82 28.95
C LEU A 15 19.97 -15.66 28.00
N LEU A 16 21.15 -15.63 27.37
CA LEU A 16 21.52 -14.63 26.37
C LEU A 16 20.65 -14.73 25.11
N ILE A 17 20.38 -15.95 24.64
CA ILE A 17 19.50 -16.20 23.49
C ILE A 17 18.06 -15.76 23.81
N LEU A 18 17.51 -16.12 24.98
CA LEU A 18 16.18 -15.68 25.39
C LEU A 18 16.05 -14.15 25.50
N ALA A 19 17.07 -13.47 26.04
CA ALA A 19 17.07 -12.01 26.13
C ALA A 19 17.06 -11.34 24.76
N SER A 20 17.76 -11.91 23.76
CA SER A 20 17.79 -11.37 22.40
C SER A 20 16.44 -11.45 21.68
N ILE A 21 15.66 -12.51 21.92
CA ILE A 21 14.34 -12.71 21.31
C ILE A 21 13.33 -11.66 21.81
N VAL A 22 13.39 -11.31 23.09
CA VAL A 22 12.51 -10.28 23.68
C VAL A 22 12.79 -8.90 23.09
N SER A 23 14.05 -8.60 22.74
CA SER A 23 14.43 -7.32 22.12
C SER A 23 13.99 -7.18 20.66
N MET A 24 13.69 -8.28 19.96
CA MET A 24 13.23 -8.26 18.57
C MET A 24 11.71 -8.07 18.43
N ALA A 25 10.98 -8.07 19.54
CA ALA A 25 9.55 -7.79 19.54
C ALA A 25 9.30 -6.27 19.41
N SER A 26 9.57 -5.72 18.23
CA SER A 26 9.06 -4.39 17.86
C SER A 26 7.56 -4.52 17.61
N SER A 27 6.75 -4.30 18.64
CA SER A 27 5.28 -4.39 18.57
C SER A 27 4.63 -3.31 17.71
N ASP A 28 5.40 -2.32 17.26
CA ASP A 28 4.90 -1.15 16.54
C ASP A 28 5.72 -0.87 15.26
N LEU A 29 6.03 -1.91 14.47
CA LEU A 29 6.53 -1.72 13.12
C LEU A 29 5.41 -1.20 12.21
N ARG A 30 5.07 0.08 12.37
CA ARG A 30 4.17 0.79 11.47
C ARG A 30 4.99 1.38 10.35
N VAL A 31 4.81 0.85 9.14
CA VAL A 31 5.21 1.53 7.92
C VAL A 31 3.99 2.34 7.47
N PRO A 32 3.91 3.65 7.79
CA PRO A 32 2.79 4.46 7.33
C PRO A 32 2.85 4.54 5.80
N TRP A 33 1.72 4.25 5.16
CA TRP A 33 1.55 4.44 3.73
C TRP A 33 0.55 5.58 3.52
N TYR A 34 0.77 6.35 2.46
CA TYR A 34 -0.04 7.50 2.12
C TYR A 34 -0.49 7.39 0.68
N VAL A 35 -1.71 7.82 0.40
CA VAL A 35 -2.27 7.89 -0.96
C VAL A 35 -2.54 9.34 -1.29
N MET A 36 -2.12 9.76 -2.48
CA MET A 36 -2.62 10.99 -3.10
C MET A 36 -3.88 10.61 -3.91
N GLY A 37 -5.05 10.66 -3.26
CA GLY A 37 -6.32 10.24 -3.89
C GLY A 37 -6.92 11.26 -4.88
N GLY A 38 -6.47 12.51 -4.84
CA GLY A 38 -7.05 13.63 -5.60
C GLY A 38 -6.10 14.31 -6.59
N GLY A 39 -4.96 13.69 -6.94
CA GLY A 39 -3.96 14.29 -7.83
C GLY A 39 -4.34 14.30 -9.32
N GLY A 40 -5.62 14.12 -9.64
CA GLY A 40 -6.14 14.05 -11.01
C GLY A 40 -6.57 15.41 -11.57
N GLY A 41 -6.55 15.56 -12.89
CA GLY A 41 -7.03 16.76 -13.56
C GLY A 41 -7.07 16.64 -15.08
N GLU A 42 -7.78 17.57 -15.70
CA GLU A 42 -7.90 17.72 -17.15
C GLU A 42 -7.05 18.91 -17.63
N SER A 43 -6.34 18.71 -18.73
CA SER A 43 -5.69 19.75 -19.52
C SER A 43 -6.27 19.75 -20.93
N ALA A 44 -7.03 20.79 -21.28
CA ALA A 44 -7.69 20.89 -22.57
C ALA A 44 -7.09 21.99 -23.47
N ASN A 45 -7.02 21.72 -24.77
CA ASN A 45 -6.71 22.71 -25.79
C ASN A 45 -7.49 22.41 -27.09
N GLY A 46 -8.39 23.31 -27.46
CA GLY A 46 -9.20 23.20 -28.68
C GLY A 46 -10.12 21.98 -28.64
N ARG A 47 -9.89 21.01 -29.53
CA ARG A 47 -10.73 19.80 -29.69
C ARG A 47 -10.25 18.60 -28.87
N TYR A 48 -9.21 18.79 -28.07
CA TYR A 48 -8.55 17.71 -27.33
C TYR A 48 -8.52 18.05 -25.84
N ALA A 49 -8.90 17.05 -25.04
CA ALA A 49 -8.73 17.05 -23.60
C ALA A 49 -7.83 15.88 -23.21
N LEU A 50 -6.85 16.16 -22.35
CA LEU A 50 -5.99 15.17 -21.74
C LEU A 50 -6.33 15.08 -20.26
N GLU A 51 -6.72 13.89 -19.81
CA GLU A 51 -6.94 13.64 -18.39
C GLU A 51 -5.75 12.85 -17.82
N GLY A 52 -5.27 13.24 -16.64
CA GLY A 52 -4.08 12.65 -16.02
C GLY A 52 -4.14 12.70 -14.51
N THR A 53 -3.32 11.89 -13.84
CA THR A 53 -3.29 11.81 -12.37
C THR A 53 -1.88 11.64 -11.84
N ILE A 54 -1.51 12.37 -10.80
CA ILE A 54 -0.22 12.24 -10.13
C ILE A 54 -0.36 11.26 -8.96
N GLY A 55 0.21 10.07 -9.15
CA GLY A 55 0.18 8.98 -8.17
C GLY A 55 -1.17 8.27 -8.10
N GLN A 56 -1.17 6.94 -8.19
CA GLN A 56 -2.31 6.10 -7.80
C GLN A 56 -1.81 4.77 -7.25
N SER A 57 -1.81 4.63 -5.93
CA SER A 57 -1.54 3.35 -5.29
C SER A 57 -2.83 2.54 -5.03
N VAL A 58 -4.00 3.16 -5.17
CA VAL A 58 -5.32 2.55 -4.97
C VAL A 58 -6.27 3.06 -6.05
N SER A 59 -6.55 2.20 -7.02
CA SER A 59 -7.55 2.39 -8.06
C SER A 59 -8.36 1.11 -8.20
N GLY A 60 -9.69 1.19 -8.16
CA GLY A 60 -10.55 0.03 -8.43
C GLY A 60 -11.80 -0.04 -7.56
N MET A 61 -12.61 -1.06 -7.86
CA MET A 61 -13.85 -1.34 -7.16
C MET A 61 -13.60 -2.26 -5.95
N SER A 62 -14.23 -1.95 -4.83
CA SER A 62 -14.34 -2.84 -3.67
C SER A 62 -15.81 -3.00 -3.32
N SER A 63 -16.25 -4.22 -3.03
CA SER A 63 -17.64 -4.51 -2.68
C SER A 63 -17.72 -5.26 -1.35
N GLY A 64 -18.79 -4.99 -0.61
CA GLY A 64 -19.05 -5.61 0.69
C GLY A 64 -20.51 -5.46 1.10
N GLY A 65 -21.21 -6.59 1.28
CA GLY A 65 -22.65 -6.59 1.54
C GLY A 65 -23.43 -5.91 0.42
N HIS A 66 -24.22 -4.90 0.76
CA HIS A 66 -24.98 -4.07 -0.19
C HIS A 66 -24.24 -2.82 -0.66
N TYR A 67 -22.95 -2.67 -0.29
CA TYR A 67 -22.17 -1.48 -0.59
C TYR A 67 -21.10 -1.76 -1.63
N GLN A 68 -20.85 -0.75 -2.45
CA GLN A 68 -19.81 -0.71 -3.45
C GLN A 68 -19.05 0.61 -3.32
N LEU A 69 -17.74 0.51 -3.22
CA LEU A 69 -16.82 1.64 -3.15
C LEU A 69 -15.96 1.63 -4.42
N CYS A 70 -15.96 2.74 -5.15
CA CYS A 70 -15.03 2.98 -6.24
C CYS A 70 -13.97 3.97 -5.73
N ALA A 71 -12.70 3.57 -5.70
CA ALA A 71 -11.60 4.42 -5.25
C ALA A 71 -10.68 4.79 -6.42
N GLY A 72 -10.21 6.05 -6.44
CA GLY A 72 -9.29 6.58 -7.45
C GLY A 72 -9.98 7.48 -8.48
N TYR A 73 -9.22 8.40 -9.08
CA TYR A 73 -9.74 9.39 -10.03
C TYR A 73 -10.38 8.76 -11.28
N TRP A 74 -9.84 7.63 -11.73
CA TRP A 74 -10.35 6.89 -12.89
C TRP A 74 -11.48 5.92 -12.57
N CYS A 75 -11.91 5.87 -11.31
CA CYS A 75 -12.90 4.91 -10.87
C CYS A 75 -14.29 5.38 -11.30
N SER A 76 -14.83 4.71 -12.30
CA SER A 76 -16.17 4.97 -12.84
C SER A 76 -17.10 3.81 -12.46
N PRO A 77 -18.38 4.08 -12.11
CA PRO A 77 -19.39 3.03 -11.92
C PRO A 77 -19.80 2.33 -13.23
N ALA A 78 -19.30 2.81 -14.38
CA ALA A 78 -19.44 2.18 -15.69
C ALA A 78 -18.52 0.94 -15.82
N PRO A 79 -18.78 -0.01 -16.75
CA PRO A 79 -18.02 -1.26 -16.86
C PRO A 79 -16.51 -1.01 -16.88
N GLU A 80 -15.80 -1.90 -16.17
CA GLU A 80 -14.39 -1.86 -15.82
C GLU A 80 -13.46 -1.80 -17.05
N TRP A 81 -13.27 -0.60 -17.61
CA TRP A 81 -12.17 -0.35 -18.52
C TRP A 81 -10.91 -0.19 -17.71
N HIS A 82 -10.02 -1.17 -17.79
CA HIS A 82 -8.68 -1.03 -17.24
C HIS A 82 -7.93 0.05 -18.04
N ASN A 83 -7.82 1.24 -17.46
CA ASN A 83 -7.12 2.37 -18.07
C ASN A 83 -5.61 2.22 -17.85
N TYR A 84 -4.93 1.60 -18.82
CA TYR A 84 -3.48 1.42 -18.80
C TYR A 84 -2.70 2.62 -19.36
N LEU A 85 -3.42 3.60 -19.93
CA LEU A 85 -2.85 4.73 -20.69
C LEU A 85 -3.55 6.03 -20.27
N PRO A 86 -2.88 7.19 -20.41
CA PRO A 86 -3.55 8.49 -20.32
C PRO A 86 -4.74 8.56 -21.26
N GLN A 87 -5.88 9.07 -20.77
CA GLN A 87 -7.07 9.18 -21.59
C GLN A 87 -7.01 10.46 -22.43
N LEU A 88 -7.15 10.28 -23.74
CA LEU A 88 -7.25 11.37 -24.70
C LEU A 88 -8.69 11.43 -25.23
N ASN A 89 -9.42 12.45 -24.82
CA ASN A 89 -10.80 12.65 -25.23
C ASN A 89 -10.87 13.65 -26.38
N LYS A 90 -11.70 13.33 -27.37
CA LYS A 90 -12.05 14.24 -28.46
C LYS A 90 -13.42 14.84 -28.14
N THR A 91 -13.46 16.12 -27.81
CA THR A 91 -14.74 16.81 -27.58
C THR A 91 -15.47 16.96 -28.91
N GLN A 92 -16.72 16.48 -28.97
CA GLN A 92 -17.60 16.75 -30.11
C GLN A 92 -17.98 18.24 -30.11
N PRO A 93 -18.05 18.89 -31.29
CA PRO A 93 -18.42 20.29 -31.40
C PRO A 93 -19.89 20.55 -31.06
#